data_AF-A0A438K0H1-F1
#
_entry.id   AF-A0A438K0H1-F1
#
_cell.length_a   1.000
_cell.length_b   1.000
_cell.length_c   1.000
_cell.angle_alpha   90.00
_cell.angle_beta   90.00
_cell.angle_gamma   90.00
#
_symmetry.space_group_name_H-M   'P 1'
#
loop_
_entity.id
_entity.type
_entity.pdbx_description
1 polymer ?
#
loop_
_entity_poly.entity_id
_entity_poly.type
_entity_poly.pdbx_seq_one_letter_code
_entity_poly.pdbx_strand_id
1 'polypeptide(L)'
;MSLSIDSSSQVLENGYEHAELLSGNNDEHEGVMVNMEKPMDSKVFLTALRASISLWRKQGKRGVWIKLPIGLANLIDTAVKEGFHYHHAEPDYLMLVHWISESTTSTIPANATHRVGIGAIVMNDQRELLVVQEKSGKLKGTGIWKIPTGVVDAGEDIFKAAVREVKEETNIDTEFVEILGFRQTHKSFFEKSDLFFLCMMRPLSFDVQKQELEIDAAKVETFSLVPLSSIIGCVGPLHPFPLLRKFGSLCQIILIKHEVVAPCQVMLSRSIDKTKKKEMELLQHLPIPENPCKAFQWTNGITTAFACP
;
A
#
# COMPACT_ATOMS: atom_id res chain seq x y z
N MET A 1 10.70 -24.85 -31.44
CA MET A 1 9.84 -25.35 -32.53
C MET A 1 8.40 -25.03 -32.16
N SER A 2 7.85 -24.03 -32.83
CA SER A 2 6.49 -23.55 -32.72
C SER A 2 5.53 -24.53 -33.39
N LEU A 3 4.54 -25.03 -32.66
CA LEU A 3 3.42 -25.77 -33.24
C LEU A 3 2.22 -24.81 -33.34
N SER A 4 2.08 -24.24 -34.52
CA SER A 4 0.86 -23.60 -35.02
C SER A 4 -0.18 -24.69 -35.29
N ILE A 5 -1.32 -24.62 -34.60
CA ILE A 5 -2.48 -25.48 -34.91
C ILE A 5 -3.37 -24.70 -35.88
N ASP A 6 -3.43 -25.22 -37.10
CA ASP A 6 -4.18 -24.69 -38.23
C ASP A 6 -5.68 -24.98 -38.09
N SER A 7 -6.50 -24.01 -38.47
CA SER A 7 -7.96 -24.11 -38.44
C SER A 7 -8.47 -24.38 -39.85
N SER A 8 -9.09 -25.55 -40.12
CA SER A 8 -10.28 -25.68 -40.98
C SER A 8 -10.67 -27.14 -41.34
N SER A 9 -11.91 -27.50 -40.98
CA SER A 9 -12.88 -28.39 -41.67
C SER A 9 -12.59 -29.92 -41.71
N GLN A 10 -13.53 -30.87 -41.53
CA GLN A 10 -14.95 -30.95 -41.90
C GLN A 10 -15.78 -31.89 -40.97
N VAL A 11 -17.04 -31.47 -40.73
CA VAL A 11 -18.33 -32.20 -40.65
C VAL A 11 -18.41 -33.61 -40.03
N LEU A 12 -19.17 -33.75 -38.92
CA LEU A 12 -20.07 -34.89 -38.66
C LEU A 12 -21.29 -34.49 -37.81
N GLU A 13 -22.39 -35.21 -38.04
CA GLU A 13 -23.79 -34.99 -37.66
C GLU A 13 -24.08 -35.00 -36.15
N ASN A 14 -24.74 -33.95 -35.66
CA ASN A 14 -25.90 -33.98 -34.76
C ASN A 14 -26.32 -32.53 -34.43
N GLY A 15 -27.62 -32.23 -34.52
CA GLY A 15 -28.21 -30.89 -34.42
C GLY A 15 -28.20 -30.24 -33.03
N TYR A 16 -27.04 -30.22 -32.37
CA TYR A 16 -26.78 -29.35 -31.23
C TYR A 16 -25.85 -28.23 -31.72
N GLU A 17 -26.29 -26.97 -31.63
CA GLU A 17 -25.38 -25.84 -31.78
C GLU A 17 -24.20 -26.06 -30.82
N HIS A 18 -23.01 -26.33 -31.37
CA HIS A 18 -21.80 -26.35 -30.57
C HIS A 18 -21.62 -24.94 -30.02
N ALA A 19 -21.94 -24.76 -28.73
CA ALA A 19 -21.70 -23.51 -28.03
C ALA A 19 -20.23 -23.14 -28.20
N GLU A 20 -19.97 -21.99 -28.83
CA GLU A 20 -18.63 -21.45 -29.02
C GLU A 20 -17.97 -21.27 -27.65
N LEU A 21 -16.75 -21.81 -27.49
CA LEU A 21 -16.02 -21.74 -26.23
C LEU A 21 -15.22 -20.43 -26.16
N LEU A 22 -15.11 -19.86 -24.96
CA LEU A 22 -14.24 -18.71 -24.72
C LEU A 22 -12.78 -19.14 -24.83
N SER A 23 -11.99 -18.37 -25.57
CA SER A 23 -10.54 -18.57 -25.65
C SER A 23 -9.88 -18.16 -24.32
N GLY A 24 -9.23 -19.10 -23.65
CA GLY A 24 -8.54 -18.88 -22.38
C GLY A 24 -7.14 -19.49 -22.38
N ASN A 25 -6.21 -18.79 -21.75
CA ASN A 25 -4.84 -19.25 -21.54
C ASN A 25 -4.69 -19.83 -20.13
N ASN A 26 -4.00 -20.95 -19.99
CA ASN A 26 -3.75 -21.55 -18.67
C ASN A 26 -2.70 -20.71 -17.90
N ASP A 27 -2.91 -20.54 -16.60
CA ASP A 27 -1.87 -20.04 -15.68
C ASP A 27 -1.08 -21.20 -15.05
N GLU A 28 -0.02 -20.88 -14.29
CA GLU A 28 0.86 -21.85 -13.62
C GLU A 28 0.21 -22.58 -12.43
N HIS A 29 -1.04 -22.23 -12.09
CA HIS A 29 -1.77 -22.70 -10.93
C HIS A 29 -3.09 -23.38 -11.31
N GLU A 30 -3.17 -23.99 -12.48
CA GLU A 30 -4.39 -24.64 -12.99
C GLU A 30 -5.60 -23.70 -13.06
N GLY A 31 -5.36 -22.41 -13.23
CA GLY A 31 -6.37 -21.44 -13.59
C GLY A 31 -6.41 -21.18 -15.10
N VAL A 32 -7.40 -20.39 -15.50
CA VAL A 32 -7.64 -19.98 -16.88
C VAL A 32 -7.85 -18.48 -16.93
N MET A 33 -7.17 -17.80 -17.83
CA MET A 33 -7.31 -16.37 -18.09
C MET A 33 -7.95 -16.12 -19.45
N VAL A 34 -9.12 -15.47 -19.43
CA VAL A 34 -9.88 -15.06 -20.61
C VAL A 34 -9.69 -13.56 -20.82
N ASN A 35 -9.19 -13.18 -21.98
CA ASN A 35 -9.10 -11.78 -22.40
C ASN A 35 -10.21 -11.50 -23.42
N MET A 36 -11.17 -10.66 -23.04
CA MET A 36 -12.24 -10.29 -23.96
C MET A 36 -11.79 -9.12 -24.84
N GLU A 37 -11.76 -9.32 -26.15
CA GLU A 37 -11.26 -8.31 -27.10
C GLU A 37 -12.36 -7.77 -28.03
N LYS A 38 -13.33 -8.63 -28.39
CA LYS A 38 -14.35 -8.31 -29.39
C LYS A 38 -15.70 -8.02 -28.71
N PRO A 39 -16.49 -7.06 -29.23
CA PRO A 39 -17.88 -6.88 -28.83
C PRO A 39 -18.66 -8.18 -28.92
N MET A 40 -19.43 -8.46 -27.87
CA MET A 40 -20.22 -9.68 -27.76
C MET A 40 -21.57 -9.35 -27.10
N ASP A 41 -22.65 -9.95 -27.61
CA ASP A 41 -23.95 -9.88 -26.96
C ASP A 41 -23.93 -10.68 -25.65
N SER A 42 -24.59 -10.16 -24.61
CA SER A 42 -24.56 -10.74 -23.28
C SER A 42 -25.17 -12.15 -23.21
N LYS A 43 -26.15 -12.49 -24.07
CA LYS A 43 -26.72 -13.86 -24.14
C LYS A 43 -25.78 -14.83 -24.83
N VAL A 44 -25.09 -14.38 -25.88
CA VAL A 44 -24.05 -15.18 -26.55
C VAL A 44 -22.91 -15.47 -25.59
N PHE A 45 -22.45 -14.43 -24.87
CA PHE A 45 -21.44 -14.55 -23.83
C PHE A 45 -21.86 -15.51 -22.72
N LEU A 46 -23.11 -15.46 -22.25
CA LEU A 46 -23.62 -16.37 -21.23
C LEU A 46 -23.52 -17.84 -21.65
N THR A 47 -23.95 -18.15 -22.88
CA THR A 47 -23.91 -19.51 -23.41
C THR A 47 -22.47 -20.00 -23.53
N ALA A 48 -21.57 -19.17 -24.08
CA ALA A 48 -20.15 -19.47 -24.20
C ALA A 48 -19.47 -19.67 -22.84
N LEU A 49 -19.77 -18.79 -21.86
CA LEU A 49 -19.20 -18.82 -20.52
C LEU A 49 -19.59 -20.11 -19.79
N ARG A 50 -20.87 -20.50 -19.83
CA ARG A 50 -21.35 -21.75 -19.21
C ARG A 50 -20.72 -23.00 -19.82
N ALA A 51 -20.64 -23.04 -21.16
CA ALA A 51 -19.99 -24.14 -21.86
C ALA A 51 -18.50 -24.24 -21.48
N SER A 52 -17.82 -23.09 -21.41
CA SER A 52 -16.39 -23.01 -21.06
C SER A 52 -16.12 -23.44 -19.62
N ILE A 53 -16.89 -22.95 -18.65
CA ILE A 53 -16.78 -23.36 -17.24
C ILE A 53 -16.99 -24.87 -17.09
N SER A 54 -17.99 -25.44 -17.78
CA SER A 54 -18.25 -26.88 -17.75
C SER A 54 -17.05 -27.69 -18.26
N LEU A 55 -16.42 -27.24 -19.36
CA LEU A 55 -15.20 -27.85 -19.89
C LEU A 55 -14.04 -27.73 -18.91
N TRP A 56 -13.79 -26.53 -18.39
CA TRP A 56 -12.67 -26.26 -17.46
C TRP A 56 -12.80 -27.05 -16.16
N ARG A 57 -14.02 -27.24 -15.64
CA ARG A 57 -14.27 -28.14 -14.50
C ARG A 57 -13.84 -29.57 -14.81
N LYS A 58 -14.19 -30.11 -15.98
CA LYS A 58 -13.78 -31.47 -16.40
C LYS A 58 -12.27 -31.60 -16.58
N GLN A 59 -11.61 -30.50 -16.93
CA GLN A 59 -10.14 -30.42 -17.05
C GLN A 59 -9.43 -30.21 -15.70
N GLY A 60 -10.17 -30.14 -14.59
CA GLY A 60 -9.59 -29.93 -13.26
C GLY A 60 -9.11 -28.51 -13.00
N LYS A 61 -9.55 -27.53 -13.79
CA LYS A 61 -9.21 -26.12 -13.61
C LYS A 61 -9.91 -25.54 -12.37
N ARG A 62 -9.27 -24.53 -11.77
CA ARG A 62 -9.66 -23.97 -10.47
C ARG A 62 -10.11 -22.52 -10.55
N GLY A 63 -9.20 -21.59 -10.80
CA GLY A 63 -9.52 -20.16 -10.88
C GLY A 63 -9.77 -19.74 -12.32
N VAL A 64 -10.91 -19.14 -12.62
CA VAL A 64 -11.19 -18.53 -13.92
C VAL A 64 -11.14 -17.02 -13.77
N TRP A 65 -10.32 -16.37 -14.57
CA TRP A 65 -10.13 -14.93 -14.63
C TRP A 65 -10.69 -14.39 -15.93
N ILE A 66 -11.44 -13.29 -15.87
CA ILE A 66 -11.94 -12.60 -17.06
C ILE A 66 -11.47 -11.15 -17.00
N LYS A 67 -10.61 -10.77 -17.95
CA LYS A 67 -10.26 -9.37 -18.21
C LYS A 67 -11.30 -8.79 -19.17
N LEU A 68 -12.13 -7.87 -18.67
CA LEU A 68 -13.14 -7.15 -19.44
C LEU A 68 -12.72 -5.69 -19.66
N PRO A 69 -12.36 -5.29 -20.90
CA PRO A 69 -12.19 -3.88 -21.25
C PRO A 69 -13.45 -3.07 -20.95
N ILE A 70 -13.28 -1.79 -20.62
CA ILE A 70 -14.38 -0.88 -20.27
C ILE A 70 -15.46 -0.78 -21.35
N GLY A 71 -15.07 -0.91 -22.63
CA GLY A 71 -16.01 -0.94 -23.77
C GLY A 71 -16.93 -2.17 -23.82
N LEU A 72 -16.62 -3.22 -23.04
CA LEU A 72 -17.41 -4.45 -22.92
C LEU A 72 -18.15 -4.54 -21.58
N ALA A 73 -18.44 -3.39 -20.95
CA ALA A 73 -19.15 -3.32 -19.68
C ALA A 73 -20.53 -4.00 -19.70
N ASN A 74 -21.14 -4.18 -20.88
CA ASN A 74 -22.40 -4.91 -21.06
C ASN A 74 -22.32 -6.39 -20.63
N LEU A 75 -21.12 -6.96 -20.50
CA LEU A 75 -20.90 -8.35 -20.10
C LEU A 75 -20.76 -8.53 -18.57
N ILE A 76 -20.56 -7.45 -17.81
CA ILE A 76 -20.24 -7.52 -16.38
C ILE A 76 -21.38 -8.17 -15.58
N ASP A 77 -22.62 -7.70 -15.75
CA ASP A 77 -23.79 -8.25 -15.03
C ASP A 77 -23.98 -9.74 -15.33
N THR A 78 -23.70 -10.16 -16.56
CA THR A 78 -23.80 -11.57 -16.96
C THR A 78 -22.73 -12.42 -16.27
N ALA A 79 -21.48 -11.97 -16.24
CA ALA A 79 -20.42 -12.69 -15.53
C ALA A 79 -20.71 -12.81 -14.03
N VAL A 80 -21.16 -11.72 -13.38
CA VAL A 80 -21.46 -11.70 -11.94
C VAL A 80 -22.59 -12.68 -11.60
N LYS A 81 -23.63 -12.76 -12.43
CA LYS A 81 -24.74 -13.74 -12.24
C LYS A 81 -24.28 -15.19 -12.34
N GLU A 82 -23.18 -15.46 -13.05
CA GLU A 82 -22.57 -16.78 -13.16
C GLU A 82 -21.51 -17.05 -12.07
N GLY A 83 -21.47 -16.25 -11.00
CA GLY A 83 -20.63 -16.49 -9.83
C GLY A 83 -19.26 -15.81 -9.84
N PHE A 84 -19.01 -14.92 -10.81
CA PHE A 84 -17.80 -14.11 -10.81
C PHE A 84 -17.91 -12.95 -9.81
N HIS A 85 -16.78 -12.66 -9.17
CA HIS A 85 -16.63 -11.51 -8.29
C HIS A 85 -15.57 -10.55 -8.84
N TYR A 86 -15.68 -9.27 -8.48
CA TYR A 86 -14.65 -8.29 -8.82
C TYR A 86 -13.38 -8.58 -8.02
N HIS A 87 -12.25 -8.63 -8.73
CA HIS A 87 -10.94 -8.70 -8.09
C HIS A 87 -10.32 -7.31 -8.06
N HIS A 88 -9.98 -6.74 -9.22
CA HIS A 88 -9.39 -5.41 -9.32
C HIS A 88 -9.86 -4.72 -10.61
N ALA A 89 -9.63 -3.42 -10.70
CA ALA A 89 -9.93 -2.64 -11.89
C ALA A 89 -8.79 -1.66 -12.15
N GLU A 90 -8.54 -1.40 -13.41
CA GLU A 90 -7.73 -0.31 -13.93
C GLU A 90 -8.65 0.65 -14.70
N PRO A 91 -8.19 1.85 -15.11
CA PRO A 91 -9.04 2.80 -15.81
C PRO A 91 -9.73 2.25 -17.07
N ASP A 92 -9.12 1.26 -17.74
CA ASP A 92 -9.55 0.71 -19.02
C ASP A 92 -10.09 -0.72 -18.95
N TYR A 93 -10.04 -1.41 -17.79
CA TYR A 93 -10.59 -2.76 -17.65
C TYR A 93 -11.01 -3.14 -16.22
N LEU A 94 -11.92 -4.11 -16.13
CA LEU A 94 -12.29 -4.81 -14.90
C LEU A 94 -11.77 -6.25 -14.94
N MET A 95 -11.11 -6.68 -13.88
CA MET A 95 -10.73 -8.08 -13.68
C MET A 95 -11.76 -8.77 -12.78
N LEU A 96 -12.40 -9.80 -13.31
CA LEU A 96 -13.30 -10.67 -12.56
C LEU A 96 -12.66 -12.03 -12.32
N VAL A 97 -13.05 -12.68 -11.23
CA VAL A 97 -12.56 -14.01 -10.88
C VAL A 97 -13.68 -14.91 -10.34
N HIS A 98 -13.65 -16.19 -10.71
CA HIS A 98 -14.51 -17.22 -10.16
C HIS A 98 -13.70 -18.48 -9.84
N TRP A 99 -13.80 -18.98 -8.62
CA TRP A 99 -13.25 -20.28 -8.25
C TRP A 99 -14.27 -21.38 -8.57
N ILE A 100 -13.99 -22.18 -9.60
CA ILE A 100 -14.91 -23.18 -10.16
C ILE A 100 -14.72 -24.59 -9.60
N SER A 101 -13.67 -24.82 -8.80
CA SER A 101 -13.42 -26.10 -8.13
C SER A 101 -14.29 -26.23 -6.87
N GLU A 102 -15.11 -27.28 -6.82
CA GLU A 102 -15.95 -27.62 -5.66
C GLU A 102 -15.19 -28.45 -4.61
N SER A 103 -14.06 -29.06 -5.00
CA SER A 103 -13.28 -29.96 -4.14
C SER A 103 -12.27 -29.24 -3.23
N THR A 104 -12.00 -27.96 -3.50
CA THR A 104 -10.95 -27.18 -2.83
C THR A 104 -11.45 -25.80 -2.44
N THR A 105 -11.03 -25.31 -1.29
CA THR A 105 -11.24 -23.90 -0.92
C THR A 105 -10.49 -22.95 -1.86
N SER A 106 -11.07 -21.77 -2.10
CA SER A 106 -10.42 -20.75 -2.93
C SER A 106 -9.12 -20.27 -2.29
N THR A 107 -8.03 -20.28 -3.07
CA THR A 107 -6.73 -19.71 -2.69
C THR A 107 -6.41 -18.43 -3.46
N ILE A 108 -7.41 -17.84 -4.12
CA ILE A 108 -7.23 -16.57 -4.83
C ILE A 108 -6.91 -15.49 -3.79
N PRO A 109 -5.76 -14.79 -3.90
CA PRO A 109 -5.45 -13.69 -2.99
C PRO A 109 -6.47 -12.56 -3.16
N ALA A 110 -6.72 -11.83 -2.08
CA ALA A 110 -7.47 -10.58 -2.17
C ALA A 110 -6.68 -9.55 -3.00
N ASN A 111 -7.39 -8.58 -3.57
CA ASN A 111 -6.78 -7.47 -4.31
C ASN A 111 -5.89 -6.58 -3.44
N ALA A 112 -5.18 -5.64 -4.07
CA ALA A 112 -4.21 -4.75 -3.42
C ALA A 112 -4.71 -4.24 -2.06
N THR A 113 -4.06 -4.66 -0.99
CA THR A 113 -4.55 -4.48 0.40
C THR A 113 -3.97 -3.24 1.08
N HIS A 114 -2.87 -2.71 0.54
CA HIS A 114 -2.13 -1.61 1.12
C HIS A 114 -1.99 -0.48 0.12
N ARG A 115 -2.11 0.75 0.61
CA ARG A 115 -1.51 1.91 -0.02
C ARG A 115 -0.11 2.08 0.53
N VAL A 116 0.84 2.46 -0.32
CA VAL A 116 2.22 2.72 0.08
C VAL A 116 2.48 4.21 0.03
N GLY A 117 3.01 4.77 1.12
CA GLY A 117 3.41 6.17 1.20
C GLY A 117 4.85 6.32 1.68
N ILE A 118 5.42 7.49 1.44
CA ILE A 118 6.76 7.84 1.89
C ILE A 118 6.76 9.16 2.64
N GLY A 119 7.77 9.33 3.50
CA GLY A 119 8.18 10.61 4.04
C GLY A 119 9.68 10.77 3.87
N ALA A 120 10.11 11.92 3.35
CA ALA A 120 11.50 12.21 3.06
C ALA A 120 12.14 13.09 4.13
N ILE A 121 13.08 12.52 4.88
CA ILE A 121 13.95 13.27 5.77
C ILE A 121 15.15 13.71 4.95
N VAL A 122 15.10 14.95 4.44
CA VAL A 122 16.21 15.55 3.69
C VAL A 122 17.04 16.39 4.64
N MET A 123 18.29 15.97 4.86
CA MET A 123 19.21 16.61 5.81
C MET A 123 20.53 17.02 5.13
N ASN A 124 20.97 18.27 5.34
CA ASN A 124 22.28 18.74 4.89
C ASN A 124 23.39 18.44 5.93
N ASP A 125 24.65 18.69 5.56
CA ASP A 125 25.81 18.46 6.44
C ASP A 125 25.80 19.35 7.69
N GLN A 126 25.04 20.45 7.67
CA GLN A 126 24.82 21.36 8.79
C GLN A 126 23.70 20.88 9.74
N ARG A 127 23.13 19.69 9.51
CA ARG A 127 22.01 19.10 10.27
C ARG A 127 20.71 19.91 10.20
N GLU A 128 20.50 20.61 9.10
CA GLU A 128 19.27 21.32 8.81
C GLU A 128 18.34 20.43 7.99
N LEU A 129 17.04 20.56 8.23
CA LEU A 129 16.01 19.74 7.59
C LEU A 129 15.20 20.57 6.59
N LEU A 130 14.90 19.96 5.45
CA LEU A 130 13.88 20.47 4.54
C LEU A 130 12.48 20.20 5.11
N VAL A 131 11.68 21.25 5.21
CA VAL A 131 10.30 21.17 5.69
C VAL A 131 9.35 21.95 4.79
N VAL A 132 8.10 21.48 4.75
CA VAL A 132 7.02 22.03 3.93
C VAL A 132 5.75 22.26 4.75
N GLN A 133 4.87 23.12 4.24
CA GLN A 133 3.50 23.30 4.72
C GLN A 133 2.51 23.01 3.59
N GLU A 134 1.47 22.25 3.86
CA GLU A 134 0.44 21.91 2.85
C GLU A 134 -0.51 23.09 2.60
N LYS A 135 -0.87 23.33 1.33
CA LYS A 135 -1.95 24.26 0.91
C LYS A 135 -3.35 23.70 1.07
N SER A 136 -3.47 22.39 1.18
CA SER A 136 -4.74 21.66 1.21
C SER A 136 -4.68 20.49 2.20
N GLY A 137 -5.84 19.93 2.53
CA GLY A 137 -5.91 18.83 3.50
C GLY A 137 -6.06 19.31 4.94
N LYS A 138 -5.81 18.39 5.88
CA LYS A 138 -6.12 18.59 7.31
C LYS A 138 -5.21 19.63 7.98
N LEU A 139 -4.03 19.88 7.43
CA LEU A 139 -3.03 20.80 7.99
C LEU A 139 -3.07 22.21 7.36
N LYS A 140 -3.96 22.44 6.37
CA LYS A 140 -4.10 23.75 5.73
C LYS A 140 -4.36 24.86 6.75
N GLY A 141 -3.59 25.94 6.69
CA GLY A 141 -3.77 27.14 7.53
C GLY A 141 -3.45 26.93 9.01
N THR A 142 -2.94 25.76 9.39
CA THR A 142 -2.53 25.48 10.78
C THR A 142 -1.14 26.02 11.12
N GLY A 143 -0.34 26.33 10.10
CA GLY A 143 1.06 26.73 10.26
C GLY A 143 2.00 25.60 10.68
N ILE A 144 1.55 24.34 10.64
CA ILE A 144 2.34 23.16 10.98
C ILE A 144 3.32 22.84 9.84
N TRP A 145 4.59 22.71 10.18
CA TRP A 145 5.65 22.25 9.29
C TRP A 145 5.83 20.74 9.41
N LYS A 146 6.00 20.05 8.28
CA LYS A 146 6.28 18.61 8.19
C LYS A 146 7.40 18.35 7.18
N ILE A 147 7.89 17.12 7.13
CA ILE A 147 8.72 16.68 6.00
C ILE A 147 7.88 16.55 4.71
N PRO A 148 8.53 16.57 3.54
CA PRO A 148 7.90 16.13 2.30
C PRO A 148 7.35 14.71 2.41
N THR A 149 6.15 14.49 1.89
CA THR A 149 5.48 13.18 1.97
C THR A 149 4.61 12.94 0.75
N GLY A 150 4.60 11.71 0.25
CA GLY A 150 3.79 11.37 -0.92
C GLY A 150 3.34 9.93 -0.96
N VAL A 151 2.68 9.56 -2.05
CA VAL A 151 2.22 8.20 -2.33
C VAL A 151 3.15 7.59 -3.38
N VAL A 152 3.44 6.30 -3.24
CA VAL A 152 4.21 5.56 -4.24
C VAL A 152 3.27 5.15 -5.39
N ASP A 153 3.65 5.49 -6.61
CA ASP A 153 2.87 5.13 -7.79
C ASP A 153 2.96 3.62 -8.11
N ALA A 154 1.98 3.11 -8.87
CA ALA A 154 1.96 1.71 -9.25
C ALA A 154 3.20 1.35 -10.10
N GLY A 155 4.00 0.39 -9.63
CA GLY A 155 5.25 -0.03 -10.27
C GLY A 155 6.45 0.89 -9.98
N GLU A 156 6.29 1.89 -9.12
CA GLU A 156 7.37 2.78 -8.69
C GLU A 156 8.16 2.21 -7.49
N ASP A 157 9.48 2.38 -7.51
CA ASP A 157 10.33 2.02 -6.38
C ASP A 157 10.21 3.06 -5.25
N ILE A 158 10.18 2.62 -3.99
CA ILE A 158 10.05 3.50 -2.80
C ILE A 158 11.05 4.66 -2.81
N PHE A 159 12.31 4.40 -3.14
CA PHE A 159 13.34 5.44 -3.17
C PHE A 159 13.14 6.43 -4.32
N LYS A 160 12.62 5.98 -5.47
CA LYS A 160 12.30 6.86 -6.61
C LYS A 160 11.14 7.78 -6.26
N ALA A 161 10.10 7.24 -5.61
CA ALA A 161 8.99 8.03 -5.10
C ALA A 161 9.51 9.12 -4.14
N ALA A 162 10.40 8.77 -3.19
CA ALA A 162 10.97 9.75 -2.28
C ALA A 162 11.72 10.89 -3.00
N VAL A 163 12.52 10.57 -4.03
CA VAL A 163 13.23 11.57 -4.86
C VAL A 163 12.25 12.44 -5.65
N ARG A 164 11.25 11.82 -6.30
CA ARG A 164 10.22 12.51 -7.08
C ARG A 164 9.43 13.48 -6.21
N GLU A 165 8.92 13.02 -5.07
CA GLU A 165 8.06 13.82 -4.18
C GLU A 165 8.81 15.05 -3.62
N VAL A 166 10.07 14.88 -3.19
CA VAL A 166 10.89 16.04 -2.77
C VAL A 166 11.06 17.03 -3.92
N LYS A 167 11.35 16.53 -5.13
CA LYS A 167 11.55 17.37 -6.31
C LYS A 167 10.26 18.11 -6.69
N GLU A 168 9.12 17.43 -6.67
CA GLU A 168 7.81 18.01 -6.99
C GLU A 168 7.44 19.10 -5.99
N GLU A 169 7.51 18.82 -4.69
CA GLU A 169 7.08 19.75 -3.64
C GLU A 169 8.01 20.97 -3.47
N THR A 170 9.33 20.78 -3.67
CA THR A 170 10.36 21.76 -3.24
C THR A 170 11.41 22.12 -4.29
N ASN A 171 11.39 21.45 -5.46
CA ASN A 171 12.39 21.57 -6.52
C ASN A 171 13.83 21.19 -6.13
N ILE A 172 14.03 20.58 -4.96
CA ILE A 172 15.34 20.12 -4.50
C ILE A 172 15.67 18.75 -5.10
N ASP A 173 16.86 18.66 -5.69
CA ASP A 173 17.43 17.39 -6.13
C ASP A 173 18.01 16.67 -4.93
N THR A 174 17.74 15.37 -4.82
CA THR A 174 18.17 14.57 -3.68
C THR A 174 18.73 13.22 -4.10
N GLU A 175 19.60 12.69 -3.25
CA GLU A 175 20.08 11.32 -3.31
C GLU A 175 19.46 10.53 -2.15
N PHE A 176 18.86 9.38 -2.45
CA PHE A 176 18.38 8.46 -1.44
C PHE A 176 19.55 7.81 -0.70
N VAL A 177 19.48 7.77 0.64
CA VAL A 177 20.51 7.14 1.48
C VAL A 177 20.01 5.80 1.99
N GLU A 178 18.93 5.80 2.78
CA GLU A 178 18.40 4.59 3.41
C GLU A 178 16.94 4.75 3.86
N ILE A 179 16.27 3.63 4.16
CA ILE A 179 14.99 3.62 4.88
C ILE A 179 15.29 3.52 6.38
N LEU A 180 14.90 4.52 7.15
CA LEU A 180 15.08 4.54 8.61
C LEU A 180 14.06 3.65 9.32
N GLY A 181 12.89 3.48 8.73
CA GLY A 181 11.82 2.69 9.31
C GLY A 181 10.55 2.77 8.51
N PHE A 182 9.56 2.01 8.95
CA PHE A 182 8.24 2.02 8.37
C PHE A 182 7.16 1.87 9.43
N ARG A 183 5.97 2.37 9.10
CA ARG A 183 4.76 2.28 9.90
C ARG A 183 3.66 1.63 9.10
N GLN A 184 2.97 0.68 9.70
CA GLN A 184 1.70 0.16 9.17
C GLN A 184 0.54 0.69 10.01
N THR A 185 -0.50 1.20 9.36
CA THR A 185 -1.79 1.52 9.99
C THR A 185 -2.93 0.83 9.25
N HIS A 186 -3.95 0.41 9.98
CA HIS A 186 -5.11 -0.29 9.41
C HIS A 186 -6.32 0.64 9.27
N LYS A 187 -7.25 0.26 8.37
CA LYS A 187 -8.53 0.97 8.14
C LYS A 187 -8.34 2.46 7.87
N SER A 188 -7.41 2.77 6.97
CA SER A 188 -7.12 4.12 6.51
C SER A 188 -8.09 4.48 5.37
N PHE A 189 -7.58 4.56 4.14
CA PHE A 189 -8.36 4.89 2.97
C PHE A 189 -9.14 3.68 2.44
N PHE A 190 -10.47 3.79 2.27
CA PHE A 190 -11.35 2.71 1.80
C PHE A 190 -11.16 1.37 2.55
N GLU A 191 -11.00 1.42 3.87
CA GLU A 191 -10.77 0.25 4.74
C GLU A 191 -9.46 -0.53 4.45
N LYS A 192 -8.62 -0.04 3.52
CA LYS A 192 -7.29 -0.58 3.24
C LYS A 192 -6.30 -0.18 4.34
N SER A 193 -5.18 -0.89 4.38
CA SER A 193 -4.06 -0.53 5.26
C SER A 193 -3.13 0.47 4.57
N ASP A 194 -2.38 1.24 5.33
CA ASP A 194 -1.36 2.17 4.84
C ASP A 194 0.01 1.68 5.34
N LEU A 195 0.97 1.56 4.43
CA LEU A 195 2.35 1.23 4.72
C LEU A 195 3.21 2.45 4.38
N PHE A 196 3.77 3.09 5.40
CA PHE A 196 4.45 4.37 5.28
C PHE A 196 5.94 4.23 5.59
N PHE A 197 6.81 4.58 4.65
CA PHE A 197 8.27 4.48 4.78
C PHE A 197 8.92 5.83 5.06
N LEU A 198 9.82 5.88 6.04
CA LEU A 198 10.66 7.04 6.32
C LEU A 198 12.00 6.88 5.62
N CYS A 199 12.28 7.74 4.65
CA CYS A 199 13.49 7.70 3.83
C CYS A 199 14.44 8.82 4.24
N MET A 200 15.68 8.49 4.56
CA MET A 200 16.76 9.48 4.73
C MET A 200 17.34 9.84 3.36
N MET A 201 17.56 11.12 3.14
CA MET A 201 17.99 11.67 1.86
C MET A 201 19.01 12.79 2.06
N ARG A 202 19.92 12.93 1.10
CA ARG A 202 20.89 14.03 1.04
C ARG A 202 20.50 15.01 -0.07
N PRO A 203 20.47 16.33 0.19
CA PRO A 203 20.25 17.31 -0.86
C PRO A 203 21.48 17.42 -1.77
N LEU A 204 21.25 17.53 -3.07
CA LEU A 204 22.23 17.82 -4.11
C LEU A 204 22.14 19.27 -4.60
N SER A 205 20.99 19.92 -4.38
CA SER A 205 20.76 21.34 -4.63
C SER A 205 20.12 22.00 -3.40
N PHE A 206 20.15 23.34 -3.35
CA PHE A 206 19.77 24.11 -2.15
C PHE A 206 18.80 25.28 -2.44
N ASP A 207 18.48 25.54 -3.71
CA ASP A 207 17.51 26.57 -4.08
C ASP A 207 16.09 26.01 -4.01
N VAL A 208 15.43 26.27 -2.88
CA VAL A 208 14.08 25.77 -2.59
C VAL A 208 13.05 26.58 -3.37
N GLN A 209 12.31 25.92 -4.24
CA GLN A 209 11.19 26.50 -4.98
C GLN A 209 9.95 25.65 -4.73
N LYS A 210 8.94 26.22 -4.05
CA LYS A 210 7.74 25.46 -3.68
C LYS A 210 6.85 25.16 -4.89
N GLN A 211 6.18 24.03 -4.86
CA GLN A 211 5.10 23.75 -5.80
C GLN A 211 3.87 24.59 -5.49
N GLU A 212 3.34 25.31 -6.49
CA GLU A 212 2.19 26.19 -6.26
C GLU A 212 0.85 25.44 -6.07
N LEU A 213 0.74 24.19 -6.51
CA LEU A 213 -0.50 23.42 -6.38
C LEU A 213 -0.71 22.89 -4.97
N GLU A 214 0.34 22.35 -4.35
CA GLU A 214 0.23 21.55 -3.12
C GLU A 214 0.87 22.20 -1.89
N ILE A 215 1.85 23.09 -2.08
CA ILE A 215 2.71 23.59 -1.00
C ILE A 215 2.53 25.08 -0.75
N ASP A 216 2.26 25.43 0.50
CA ASP A 216 2.03 26.79 0.97
C ASP A 216 3.35 27.52 1.18
N ALA A 217 4.30 26.83 1.81
CA ALA A 217 5.66 27.29 2.03
C ALA A 217 6.63 26.10 2.14
N ALA A 218 7.87 26.30 1.69
CA ALA A 218 8.96 25.34 1.81
C ALA A 218 10.22 26.08 2.26
N LYS A 219 11.00 25.50 3.18
CA LYS A 219 12.28 26.06 3.64
C LYS A 219 13.18 25.01 4.28
N VAL A 220 14.46 25.36 4.40
CA VAL A 220 15.43 24.64 5.23
C VAL A 220 15.40 25.28 6.63
N GLU A 221 15.26 24.46 7.67
CA GLU A 221 15.27 24.90 9.08
C GLU A 221 16.31 24.14 9.88
N THR A 222 17.04 24.86 10.73
CA THR A 222 17.91 24.27 11.74
C THR A 222 17.04 23.64 12.83
N PHE A 223 17.05 22.31 12.94
CA PHE A 223 16.36 21.62 14.04
C PHE A 223 17.32 21.39 15.21
N SER A 224 16.96 21.93 16.37
CA SER A 224 17.57 21.51 17.64
C SER A 224 16.94 20.19 18.07
N LEU A 225 17.76 19.15 18.23
CA LEU A 225 17.31 17.85 18.73
C LEU A 225 16.69 18.02 20.13
N VAL A 226 15.40 17.72 20.26
CA VAL A 226 14.70 17.78 21.55
C VAL A 226 14.83 16.42 22.23
N PRO A 227 15.18 16.34 23.54
CA PRO A 227 15.28 15.06 24.24
C PRO A 227 13.98 14.26 24.17
N LEU A 228 14.09 12.94 23.96
CA LEU A 228 12.97 12.00 23.84
C LEU A 228 12.01 12.07 25.05
N SER A 229 12.54 12.36 26.24
CA SER A 229 11.79 12.56 27.49
C SER A 229 10.80 13.72 27.45
N SER A 230 11.06 14.75 26.62
CA SER A 230 10.16 15.90 26.44
C SER A 230 8.99 15.61 25.49
N ILE A 231 9.10 14.55 24.67
CA ILE A 231 8.10 14.17 23.65
C ILE A 231 7.14 13.08 24.17
N ILE A 232 7.58 12.21 25.07
CA ILE A 232 6.74 11.17 25.70
C ILE A 232 5.54 11.76 26.46
N GLY A 233 5.64 13.00 26.94
CA GLY A 233 4.53 13.72 27.60
C GLY A 233 3.44 14.24 26.65
N CYS A 234 3.65 14.22 25.33
CA CYS A 234 2.72 14.78 24.34
C CYS A 234 1.73 13.77 23.75
N VAL A 235 1.77 12.50 24.20
CA VAL A 235 0.91 11.41 23.70
C VAL A 235 -0.29 11.11 24.64
N GLY A 236 -0.55 11.98 25.62
CA GLY A 236 -1.71 11.90 26.52
C GLY A 236 -2.80 12.93 26.19
N PRO A 237 -4.09 12.68 26.53
CA PRO A 237 -5.17 13.59 26.20
C PRO A 237 -5.07 14.88 27.01
N LEU A 238 -5.01 16.01 26.28
CA LEU A 238 -5.42 17.36 26.67
C LEU A 238 -4.98 17.83 28.08
N HIS A 239 -3.79 18.44 28.17
CA HIS A 239 -3.59 19.56 29.11
C HIS A 239 -2.66 20.64 28.53
N PRO A 240 -2.95 21.94 28.75
CA PRO A 240 -2.32 23.03 28.00
C PRO A 240 -1.07 23.57 28.71
N PHE A 241 0.11 23.41 28.10
CA PHE A 241 1.30 24.19 28.44
C PHE A 241 1.59 25.24 27.36
N PRO A 242 2.00 26.48 27.72
CA PRO A 242 2.03 27.60 26.78
C PRO A 242 3.17 27.55 25.75
N LEU A 243 4.17 26.68 25.91
CA LEU A 243 5.36 26.65 25.04
C LEU A 243 5.18 25.85 23.73
N LEU A 244 4.12 25.06 23.59
CA LEU A 244 3.88 24.16 22.44
C LEU A 244 2.76 24.65 21.51
N ARG A 245 2.43 25.95 21.51
CA ARG A 245 1.42 26.53 20.60
C ARG A 245 1.82 26.55 19.11
N LYS A 246 3.04 26.14 18.74
CA LYS A 246 3.49 26.06 17.34
C LYS A 246 3.43 24.66 16.72
N PHE A 247 3.16 23.61 17.49
CA PHE A 247 3.16 22.23 17.00
C PHE A 247 1.92 21.51 17.52
N GLY A 248 0.84 21.61 16.74
CA GLY A 248 -0.44 21.00 17.05
C GLY A 248 -0.33 19.48 17.15
N SER A 249 -1.08 18.92 18.10
CA SER A 249 -1.26 17.50 18.34
C SER A 249 -1.61 16.73 17.06
N LEU A 250 -0.62 16.02 16.50
CA LEU A 250 -0.77 14.76 15.77
C LEU A 250 0.65 14.16 15.63
N CYS A 251 0.81 12.88 15.90
CA CYS A 251 2.07 12.13 15.96
C CYS A 251 2.88 12.05 14.64
N GLN A 252 3.26 13.18 14.04
CA GLN A 252 4.16 13.29 12.89
C GLN A 252 5.51 13.94 13.25
N ILE A 253 5.80 14.12 14.55
CA ILE A 253 7.10 14.60 15.00
C ILE A 253 8.12 13.49 14.79
N ILE A 254 8.94 13.70 13.77
CA ILE A 254 10.16 12.96 13.49
C ILE A 254 11.10 13.15 14.67
N LEU A 255 11.27 12.10 15.46
CA LEU A 255 12.37 11.96 16.39
C LEU A 255 13.57 11.43 15.61
N ILE A 256 14.34 12.31 14.96
CA ILE A 256 15.68 11.93 14.46
C ILE A 256 16.59 11.85 15.68
N LYS A 257 17.01 10.63 16.02
CA LYS A 257 17.98 10.36 17.06
C LYS A 257 19.37 10.66 16.50
N HIS A 258 20.19 11.40 17.25
CA HIS A 258 21.64 11.31 17.12
C HIS A 258 22.18 10.68 18.40
N GLU A 259 22.31 9.37 18.41
CA GLU A 259 23.29 8.69 19.25
C GLU A 259 23.56 7.32 18.65
N VAL A 260 24.72 7.21 18.03
CA VAL A 260 25.40 5.96 17.71
C VAL A 260 25.50 5.15 19.01
N VAL A 261 24.82 4.00 19.04
CA VAL A 261 25.04 2.84 19.94
C VAL A 261 24.97 3.09 21.46
N ALA A 262 23.82 2.79 22.08
CA ALA A 262 23.69 2.22 23.44
C ALA A 262 22.26 1.67 23.67
N PRO A 263 22.09 0.59 24.48
CA PRO A 263 21.08 -0.44 24.26
C PRO A 263 19.66 -0.02 24.63
N CYS A 264 18.69 -0.58 23.90
CA CYS A 264 17.25 -0.49 24.14
C CYS A 264 16.87 -0.57 25.62
N GLN A 265 16.46 0.56 26.21
CA GLN A 265 15.51 0.54 27.32
C GLN A 265 14.12 0.84 26.77
N VAL A 266 13.31 -0.21 26.71
CA VAL A 266 11.89 -0.19 26.39
C VAL A 266 11.18 0.68 27.44
N MET A 267 10.65 1.84 27.04
CA MET A 267 9.67 2.58 27.83
C MET A 267 8.29 2.47 27.17
N LEU A 268 7.46 1.59 27.73
CA LEU A 268 6.03 1.51 27.49
C LEU A 268 5.34 2.78 28.01
N SER A 269 4.86 3.67 27.14
CA SER A 269 3.87 4.69 27.53
C SER A 269 2.45 4.17 27.30
N ARG A 270 1.68 4.14 28.39
CA ARG A 270 0.36 3.50 28.50
C ARG A 270 -0.74 4.33 27.83
N SER A 271 -1.60 3.65 27.06
CA SER A 271 -3.06 3.82 27.17
C SER A 271 -3.66 2.43 27.12
N ILE A 272 -3.85 1.81 28.30
CA ILE A 272 -4.42 0.47 28.45
C ILE A 272 -5.76 0.62 29.14
N ASP A 273 -6.79 0.10 28.48
CA ASP A 273 -8.12 -0.13 29.01
C ASP A 273 -8.05 -0.91 30.33
N LYS A 274 -8.79 -0.46 31.36
CA LYS A 274 -8.65 -0.89 32.77
C LYS A 274 -8.95 -2.38 33.01
N THR A 275 -9.42 -3.10 32.00
CA THR A 275 -9.91 -4.49 32.08
C THR A 275 -8.84 -5.56 31.84
N LYS A 276 -7.64 -5.24 31.30
CA LYS A 276 -6.61 -6.24 30.95
C LYS A 276 -5.37 -6.26 31.86
N LYS A 277 -5.49 -5.78 33.11
CA LYS A 277 -4.37 -5.66 34.05
C LYS A 277 -3.77 -7.02 34.47
N LYS A 278 -4.51 -8.13 34.37
CA LYS A 278 -4.08 -9.46 34.82
C LYS A 278 -3.20 -10.25 33.82
N GLU A 279 -3.24 -9.93 32.53
CA GLU A 279 -2.44 -10.68 31.52
C GLU A 279 -0.98 -10.22 31.46
N MET A 280 -0.65 -9.05 32.04
CA MET A 280 0.69 -8.44 31.98
C MET A 280 1.67 -8.93 33.07
N GLU A 281 1.19 -9.55 34.15
CA GLU A 281 2.07 -10.08 35.22
C GLU A 281 2.86 -11.31 34.77
N LEU A 282 2.47 -11.98 33.68
CA LEU A 282 3.18 -13.15 33.13
C LEU A 282 4.35 -12.80 32.18
N LEU A 283 4.43 -11.56 31.67
CA LEU A 283 5.46 -11.15 30.71
C LEU A 283 6.71 -10.51 31.34
N GLN A 284 6.70 -10.25 32.65
CA GLN A 284 7.85 -9.68 33.37
C GLN A 284 8.96 -10.69 33.68
N HIS A 285 8.82 -11.96 33.27
CA HIS A 285 9.76 -13.04 33.60
C HIS A 285 10.39 -13.72 32.38
N LEU A 286 10.25 -13.14 31.18
CA LEU A 286 10.98 -13.63 30.01
C LEU A 286 12.40 -13.03 29.99
N PRO A 287 13.45 -13.85 29.86
CA PRO A 287 14.82 -13.37 29.81
C PRO A 287 15.05 -12.48 28.58
N ILE A 288 15.74 -11.36 28.80
CA ILE A 288 16.16 -10.42 27.76
C ILE A 288 17.23 -11.12 26.90
N PRO A 289 17.04 -11.31 25.59
CA PRO A 289 18.08 -11.91 24.75
C PRO A 289 19.27 -10.95 24.61
N GLU A 290 20.48 -11.50 24.61
CA GLU A 290 21.78 -10.78 24.62
C GLU A 290 22.09 -10.00 23.32
N ASN A 291 21.11 -9.72 22.46
CA ASN A 291 21.29 -9.00 21.20
C ASN A 291 20.11 -8.05 20.91
N PRO A 292 20.25 -6.70 21.01
CA PRO A 292 19.11 -5.78 21.04
C PRO A 292 18.58 -5.33 19.66
N CYS A 293 19.02 -5.93 18.54
CA CYS A 293 18.91 -5.32 17.20
C CYS A 293 17.54 -5.30 16.49
N LYS A 294 16.39 -5.43 17.18
CA LYS A 294 15.06 -5.31 16.53
C LYS A 294 14.04 -4.68 17.47
N ALA A 295 13.78 -3.37 17.32
CA ALA A 295 12.69 -2.70 18.02
C ALA A 295 11.43 -2.69 17.15
N PHE A 296 10.53 -3.65 17.39
CA PHE A 296 9.16 -3.61 16.88
C PHE A 296 8.26 -3.10 18.00
N GLN A 297 7.53 -2.02 17.73
CA GLN A 297 6.53 -1.52 18.66
C GLN A 297 5.14 -1.70 18.06
N TRP A 298 4.27 -2.37 18.82
CA TRP A 298 2.86 -2.56 18.48
C TRP A 298 1.99 -1.82 19.49
N THR A 299 1.23 -0.83 19.02
CA THR A 299 0.28 -0.08 19.85
C THR A 299 -0.98 0.22 19.06
N ASN A 300 -2.15 -0.17 19.58
CA ASN A 300 -3.45 0.15 19.00
C ASN A 300 -3.59 -0.15 17.49
N GLY A 301 -3.06 -1.29 17.04
CA GLY A 301 -3.13 -1.69 15.62
C GLY A 301 -2.17 -0.91 14.70
N ILE A 302 -1.17 -0.24 15.26
CA ILE A 302 -0.07 0.38 14.52
C ILE A 302 1.20 -0.42 14.81
N THR A 303 1.85 -0.89 13.74
CA THR A 303 3.16 -1.54 13.80
C THR A 303 4.21 -0.55 13.33
N THR A 304 5.23 -0.27 14.14
CA THR A 304 6.39 0.53 13.72
C THR A 304 7.65 -0.32 13.84
N ALA A 305 8.46 -0.30 12.79
CA ALA A 305 9.75 -0.97 12.74
C ALA A 305 10.81 0.04 12.30
N PHE A 306 11.97 -0.01 12.95
CA PHE A 306 13.13 0.81 12.60
C PHE A 306 14.24 -0.09 12.06
N ALA A 307 14.90 0.35 10.99
CA ALA A 307 16.15 -0.23 10.55
C ALA A 307 17.26 0.21 11.51
N CYS A 308 18.09 -0.72 11.96
CA CYS A 308 19.28 -0.41 12.74
C CYS A 308 20.46 -0.39 11.77
N PRO A 309 21.31 0.68 11.76
CA PRO A 309 22.54 0.69 10.98
C PRO A 309 23.53 -0.39 11.45
#